data_AF-A0A533S003-F1
#
_entry.id   AF-A0A533S003-F1
#
_cell.length_a   1.000
_cell.length_b   1.000
_cell.length_c   1.000
_cell.angle_alpha   90.00
_cell.angle_beta   90.00
_cell.angle_gamma   90.00
#
_symmetry.space_group_name_H-M   'P 1'
#
loop_
_entity.id
_entity.type
_entity.pdbx_description
1 polymer ?
#
loop_
_entity_poly.entity_id
_entity_poly.type
_entity_poly.pdbx_seq_one_letter_code
_entity_poly.pdbx_strand_id
1 'polypeptide(L)' 'MDFDPRELHLVEALRTLRLVHYSAWLARRWNDPAFPAAFPWFCSQRYWEERILELKEQIALMDEGPLELFG' A
#
# COMPACT_ATOMS: atom_id res chain seq x y z
N MET A 1 -2.90 28.74 3.44
CA MET A 1 -1.79 27.96 2.86
C MET A 1 -2.26 27.48 1.52
N ASP A 2 -1.50 27.75 0.47
CA ASP A 2 -1.75 27.19 -0.86
C ASP A 2 -1.16 25.78 -0.95
N PHE A 3 -1.73 24.97 -1.83
CA PHE A 3 -1.27 23.62 -2.12
C PHE A 3 0.02 23.67 -2.96
N ASP A 4 1.05 22.90 -2.57
CA ASP A 4 2.28 22.75 -3.36
C ASP A 4 2.17 21.56 -4.32
N PRO A 5 2.12 21.77 -5.65
CA PRO A 5 1.97 20.69 -6.62
C PRO A 5 3.07 19.62 -6.55
N ARG A 6 4.23 19.94 -5.97
CA ARG A 6 5.32 18.96 -5.77
C ARG A 6 4.93 17.84 -4.81
N GLU A 7 3.98 18.07 -3.92
CA GLU A 7 3.45 17.05 -3.02
C GLU A 7 2.73 15.91 -3.76
N LEU A 8 2.27 16.14 -5.00
CA LEU A 8 1.63 15.12 -5.84
C LEU A 8 2.57 13.96 -6.18
N HIS A 9 3.89 14.21 -6.25
CA HIS A 9 4.89 13.15 -6.45
C HIS A 9 4.95 12.16 -5.26
N LEU A 10 4.49 12.58 -4.09
CA LEU A 10 4.54 11.75 -2.88
C LEU A 10 3.36 10.78 -2.80
N VAL A 11 2.31 10.96 -3.60
CA VAL A 11 1.06 10.23 -3.42
C VAL A 11 1.24 8.72 -3.60
N GLU A 12 1.79 8.28 -4.73
CA GLU A 12 2.02 6.85 -5.00
C GLU A 12 3.11 6.26 -4.08
N ALA A 13 4.15 7.03 -3.77
CA ALA A 13 5.19 6.60 -2.83
C ALA A 13 4.64 6.37 -1.41
N LEU A 14 3.83 7.30 -0.89
CA LEU A 14 3.21 7.20 0.42
C LEU A 14 2.12 6.12 0.46
N ARG A 15 1.38 5.92 -0.64
CA ARG A 15 0.43 4.82 -0.78
C ARG A 15 1.16 3.47 -0.72
N THR A 16 2.23 3.31 -1.49
CA THR A 16 3.07 2.10 -1.46
C THR A 16 3.62 1.84 -0.06
N LEU A 17 4.14 2.87 0.60
CA LEU A 17 4.66 2.78 1.97
C LEU A 17 3.57 2.31 2.94
N ARG A 18 2.35 2.84 2.81
CA ARG A 18 1.19 2.41 3.61
C ARG A 18 0.86 0.94 3.37
N LEU A 19 0.89 0.45 2.14
CA LEU A 19 0.62 -0.95 1.82
C LEU A 19 1.64 -1.87 2.52
N VAL A 20 2.93 -1.57 2.38
CA VAL A 20 4.01 -2.35 3.02
C VAL A 20 3.88 -2.32 4.54
N HIS A 21 3.63 -1.15 5.13
CA HIS A 21 3.44 -1.04 6.57
C HIS A 21 2.21 -1.79 7.08
N TYR A 22 1.12 -1.83 6.31
CA TYR A 22 -0.07 -2.58 6.67
C TYR A 22 0.21 -4.09 6.77
N SER A 23 0.89 -4.66 5.77
CA SER A 23 1.31 -6.07 5.82
C SER A 23 2.26 -6.34 6.99
N ALA A 24 3.20 -5.43 7.25
CA ALA A 24 4.12 -5.56 8.38
C ALA A 24 3.40 -5.44 9.74
N TRP A 25 2.40 -4.59 9.85
CA TRP A 25 1.58 -4.43 11.05
C TRP A 25 0.81 -5.71 11.37
N LEU A 26 0.19 -6.35 10.37
CA LEU A 26 -0.45 -7.66 10.52
C LEU A 26 0.56 -8.73 10.98
N ALA A 27 1.71 -8.82 10.29
CA ALA A 27 2.74 -9.82 10.62
C ALA A 27 3.29 -9.67 12.05
N ARG A 28 3.61 -8.44 12.48
CA ARG A 28 4.16 -8.17 13.82
C ARG A 28 3.20 -8.56 14.94
N ARG A 29 1.89 -8.54 14.67
CA ARG A 29 0.85 -8.83 15.65
C ARG A 29 0.25 -10.23 15.48
N TRP A 30 0.80 -11.07 14.63
CA TRP A 30 0.18 -12.35 14.31
C TRP A 30 0.02 -13.31 15.50
N ASN A 31 0.87 -13.17 16.53
CA ASN A 31 0.77 -13.96 17.76
C ASN A 31 -0.37 -13.50 18.71
N ASP A 32 -0.96 -12.32 18.49
CA ASP A 32 -2.17 -11.86 19.18
C ASP A 32 -3.37 -12.63 18.60
N PRO A 33 -4.11 -13.44 19.41
CA PRO A 33 -5.20 -14.28 18.91
C PRO A 33 -6.30 -13.52 18.17
N ALA A 34 -6.47 -12.22 18.41
CA ALA A 34 -7.43 -11.39 17.69
C ALA A 34 -7.08 -11.27 16.20
N PHE A 35 -5.80 -11.39 15.81
CA PHE A 35 -5.35 -11.15 14.43
C PHE A 35 -5.68 -12.31 13.49
N PRO A 36 -5.34 -13.57 13.80
CA PRO A 36 -5.79 -14.69 12.98
C PRO A 36 -7.32 -14.78 12.84
N ALA A 37 -8.06 -14.39 13.89
CA ALA A 37 -9.52 -14.37 13.87
C ALA A 37 -10.09 -13.26 12.96
N ALA A 38 -9.53 -12.05 13.02
CA ALA A 38 -10.01 -10.91 12.23
C ALA A 38 -9.46 -10.89 10.80
N PHE A 39 -8.27 -11.46 10.57
CA PHE A 39 -7.54 -11.43 9.31
C PHE A 39 -7.12 -12.83 8.84
N PRO A 40 -8.03 -13.81 8.75
CA PRO A 40 -7.68 -15.21 8.46
C PRO A 40 -7.06 -15.40 7.05
N TRP A 41 -7.30 -14.45 6.15
CA TRP A 41 -6.78 -14.44 4.78
C TRP A 41 -5.30 -14.03 4.68
N PHE A 42 -4.71 -13.45 5.74
CA PHE A 42 -3.36 -12.86 5.67
C PHE A 42 -2.25 -13.87 5.30
N CYS A 43 -2.37 -15.11 5.78
CA CYS A 43 -1.41 -16.17 5.45
C CYS A 43 -1.77 -16.95 4.17
N SER A 44 -2.83 -16.56 3.46
CA SER A 44 -3.22 -17.23 2.21
C SER A 44 -2.29 -16.83 1.06
N GLN A 45 -2.06 -17.76 0.13
CA GLN A 45 -1.31 -17.48 -1.10
C GLN A 45 -1.96 -16.33 -1.90
N ARG A 46 -3.29 -16.37 -2.04
CA ARG A 46 -4.05 -15.38 -2.79
C ARG A 46 -3.80 -13.95 -2.32
N TYR A 47 -3.79 -13.72 -1.01
CA TYR A 47 -3.51 -12.39 -0.46
C TYR A 47 -2.14 -11.85 -0.91
N TRP A 48 -1.12 -12.71 -0.87
CA TRP A 48 0.23 -12.31 -1.27
C TRP A 48 0.38 -12.14 -2.78
N GLU A 49 -0.34 -12.92 -3.59
CA GLU A 49 -0.42 -12.71 -5.04
C GLU A 49 -1.04 -11.35 -5.39
N GLU A 50 -2.17 -11.02 -4.76
CA GLU A 50 -2.84 -9.72 -4.93
C GLU A 50 -1.94 -8.58 -4.44
N ARG A 51 -1.26 -8.74 -3.31
CA ARG A 51 -0.31 -7.73 -2.78
C ARG A 51 0.89 -7.52 -3.70
N ILE A 52 1.42 -8.57 -4.32
CA ILE A 52 2.52 -8.44 -5.29
C ILE A 52 2.04 -7.70 -6.54
N LEU A 53 0.84 -8.00 -7.04
CA LEU A 53 0.25 -7.30 -8.18
C LEU A 53 0.07 -5.81 -7.88
N GLU A 54 -0.54 -5.49 -6.73
CA GLU A 54 -0.75 -4.12 -6.27
C GLU A 54 0.56 -3.32 -6.17
N LEU A 55 1.64 -3.94 -5.67
CA LEU A 55 2.95 -3.28 -5.60
C LEU A 55 3.58 -3.05 -6.97
N LYS A 56 3.34 -3.92 -7.96
CA LYS A 56 3.80 -3.72 -9.34
C LYS A 56 3.04 -2.58 -10.02
N GLU A 57 1.73 -2.48 -9.79
CA GLU A 57 0.92 -1.37 -10.28
C GLU A 57 1.38 -0.04 -9.68
N GLN A 58 1.72 -0.02 -8.39
CA GLN A 58 2.28 1.18 -7.75
C GLN A 58 3.63 1.60 -8.36
N ILE A 59 4.49 0.65 -8.76
CA ILE A 59 5.74 0.98 -9.48
C ILE A 59 5.40 1.65 -10.81
N ALA A 60 4.48 1.07 -11.60
CA ALA A 60 4.08 1.65 -12.88
C ALA A 60 3.49 3.06 -12.73
N LEU A 61 2.65 3.29 -11.70
CA LEU A 61 2.08 4.61 -11.42
C LEU A 61 3.14 5.64 -11.00
N MET A 62 4.20 5.23 -10.29
CA MET A 62 5.32 6.13 -9.99
C MET A 62 6.12 6.49 -11.24
N ASP A 63 6.23 5.58 -12.22
CA ASP A 63 6.92 5.83 -13.49
C ASP A 63 6.11 6.77 -14.42
N GLU A 64 4.78 6.75 -14.35
CA GLU A 64 3.89 7.63 -15.14
C GLU A 64 3.98 9.12 -14.73
N GLY A 65 4.40 9.40 -13.49
CA GLY A 65 4.51 10.75 -12.95
C GLY A 65 3.45 11.08 -11.89
N PRO A 66 3.43 12.32 -11.35
CA PRO A 66 2.49 12.71 -10.32
C PRO A 66 1.07 12.82 -10.87
N LEU A 67 0.07 12.70 -10.00
CA LEU A 67 -1.33 12.96 -10.34
C LEU A 67 -1.50 14.41 -10.85
N GLU A 68 -2.42 14.60 -11.79
CA GLU A 68 -2.78 15.92 -12.28
C GLU A 68 -3.96 16.52 -11.48
N LEU A 69 -3.86 17.80 -11.11
CA LEU A 69 -4.93 18.50 -10.37
C LEU A 69 -6.16 18.77 -11.23
N PHE A 70 -5.94 18.97 -12.53
CA PHE A 70 -6.94 19.13 -13.56
C PHE A 70 -6.38 18.36 -14.76
N GLY A 71 -7.06 17.29 -15.16
CA GLY A 71 -6.67 16.51 -16.34
C GLY A 71 -6.95 17.22 -17.66
#